data_AF-A0ABD0JVQ2-F1
#
_entry.id   AF-A0ABD0JVQ2-F1
#
_cell.length_a   1.000
_cell.length_b   1.000
_cell.length_c   1.000
_cell.angle_alpha   90.00
_cell.angle_beta   90.00
_cell.angle_gamma   90.00
#
_symmetry.space_group_name_H-M   'P 1'
#
loop_
_entity.id
_entity.type
_entity.pdbx_description
1 polymer ?
#
loop_
_entity_poly.entity_id
_entity_poly.type
_entity_poly.pdbx_seq_one_letter_code
_entity_poly.pdbx_strand_id
1 'polypeptide(L)'
;MFHTASLWLITALGIQRYICVCHPLKARIWCTMKKTLRLIGIIFVMAFLNHVYRFIKFDYVAVELPSAVDANKTVVGCVRVSHVQDNETLQILENVYNFHYSVNIQFIPCVVLLVVNVLLIRTKRQAEKRRVELLRQNRRRESRMMRESTSSTLMLVIVVSLFLVLEIPIGLSQLFRSVSYPFGFTRENTSGAVVFFHLFFFLNNPCIFVVYCTMSKKFRNTLKHLLTPSCHRCTRPATEDGHNVEVIQLDIAGH
;
A
#
# COMPACT_ATOMS: atom_id res chain seq x y z
N MET A 1 -9.09 -8.65 -1.77
CA MET A 1 -8.30 -8.97 -0.56
C MET A 1 -6.96 -8.23 -0.52
N PHE A 2 -5.97 -8.56 -1.37
CA PHE A 2 -4.63 -7.96 -1.27
C PHE A 2 -4.62 -6.43 -1.41
N HIS A 3 -5.39 -5.89 -2.35
CA HIS A 3 -5.52 -4.43 -2.52
C HIS A 3 -6.04 -3.75 -1.25
N THR A 4 -7.11 -4.28 -0.66
CA THR A 4 -7.67 -3.83 0.63
C THR A 4 -6.62 -3.89 1.74
N ALA A 5 -5.89 -5.00 1.87
CA ALA A 5 -4.85 -5.13 2.88
C ALA A 5 -3.75 -4.08 2.67
N SER A 6 -3.27 -3.90 1.44
CA SER A 6 -2.25 -2.89 1.08
C SER A 6 -2.70 -1.47 1.42
N LEU A 7 -3.95 -1.12 1.13
CA LEU A 7 -4.58 0.16 1.49
C LEU A 7 -4.51 0.45 2.99
N TRP A 8 -4.95 -0.51 3.80
CA TRP A 8 -4.95 -0.40 5.25
C TRP A 8 -3.53 -0.40 5.82
N LEU A 9 -2.60 -1.13 5.21
CA LEU A 9 -1.18 -1.10 5.57
C LEU A 9 -0.55 0.26 5.31
N ILE A 10 -0.81 0.87 4.13
CA ILE A 10 -0.32 2.22 3.82
C ILE A 10 -0.91 3.24 4.80
N THR A 11 -2.20 3.10 5.13
CA THR A 11 -2.88 3.94 6.14
C THR A 11 -2.24 3.80 7.52
N ALA A 12 -2.03 2.56 7.98
CA ALA A 12 -1.36 2.27 9.25
C ALA A 12 0.06 2.82 9.29
N LEU A 13 0.84 2.66 8.21
CA LEU A 13 2.18 3.23 8.08
C LEU A 13 2.16 4.77 8.12
N GLY A 14 1.17 5.40 7.46
CA GLY A 14 0.93 6.84 7.52
C GLY A 14 0.72 7.32 8.96
N ILE A 15 -0.21 6.69 9.67
CA ILE A 15 -0.52 7.01 11.07
C ILE A 15 0.70 6.78 11.97
N GLN A 16 1.40 5.65 11.80
CA GLN A 16 2.59 5.33 12.57
C GLN A 16 3.66 6.42 12.39
N ARG A 17 3.89 6.87 11.15
CA ARG A 17 4.86 7.94 10.85
C ARG A 17 4.42 9.28 11.42
N TYR A 18 3.12 9.60 11.37
CA TYR A 18 2.58 10.78 12.04
C TYR A 18 2.83 10.75 13.55
N ILE A 19 2.53 9.63 14.22
CA ILE A 19 2.79 9.48 15.67
C ILE A 19 4.29 9.61 15.97
N CYS A 20 5.17 9.01 15.15
CA CYS A 20 6.62 9.14 15.30
C CYS A 20 7.12 10.60 15.20
N VAL A 21 6.53 11.39 14.30
CA VAL A 21 6.97 12.77 14.05
C VAL A 21 6.35 13.75 15.05
N CYS A 22 5.06 13.62 15.35
CA CYS A 22 4.32 14.56 16.20
C CYS A 22 4.40 14.21 17.70
N HIS A 23 4.55 12.92 18.04
CA HIS A 23 4.50 12.43 19.42
C HIS A 23 5.59 11.35 19.68
N PRO A 24 6.87 11.73 19.70
CA PRO A 24 7.98 10.78 19.81
C PRO A 24 7.93 9.90 21.07
N LEU A 25 7.42 10.42 22.19
CA LEU A 25 7.25 9.65 23.44
C LEU A 25 6.17 8.56 23.30
N LYS A 26 5.03 8.88 22.68
CA LYS A 26 3.98 7.89 22.41
C LYS A 26 4.45 6.86 21.37
N ALA A 27 5.22 7.30 20.38
CA ALA A 27 5.77 6.44 19.35
C ALA A 27 6.65 5.32 19.93
N ARG A 28 7.48 5.62 20.94
CA ARG A 28 8.34 4.61 21.60
C ARG A 28 7.54 3.48 22.26
N ILE A 29 6.32 3.78 22.74
CA ILE A 29 5.44 2.82 23.40
C ILE A 29 4.59 2.06 22.36
N TRP A 30 4.07 2.77 21.35
CA TRP A 30 3.09 2.22 20.40
C TRP A 30 3.72 1.56 19.16
N CYS A 31 4.88 2.03 18.71
CA CYS A 31 5.54 1.56 17.49
C CYS A 31 6.55 0.43 17.74
N THR A 32 6.20 -0.52 18.61
CA THR A 32 7.07 -1.69 18.87
C THR A 32 6.84 -2.78 17.84
N MET A 33 7.90 -3.53 17.51
CA MET A 33 7.87 -4.55 16.44
C MET A 33 6.74 -5.58 16.65
N LYS A 34 6.54 -6.07 17.88
CA LYS A 34 5.47 -7.02 18.23
C LYS A 34 4.07 -6.44 17.99
N LYS A 35 3.85 -5.15 18.26
CA LYS A 35 2.57 -4.47 18.06
C LYS A 35 2.30 -4.22 16.58
N THR A 36 3.32 -3.82 15.82
CA THR A 36 3.23 -3.66 14.37
C THR A 36 2.90 -4.98 13.67
N LEU A 37 3.57 -6.08 14.02
CA LEU A 37 3.27 -7.41 13.48
C LEU A 37 1.83 -7.86 13.80
N ARG A 38 1.37 -7.62 15.04
CA ARG A 38 -0.02 -7.91 15.43
C ARG A 38 -1.02 -7.10 14.62
N LEU A 39 -0.76 -5.80 14.42
CA LEU A 39 -1.59 -4.92 13.61
C LEU A 39 -1.68 -5.39 12.15
N ILE A 40 -0.55 -5.80 11.57
CA ILE A 40 -0.51 -6.38 10.21
C ILE A 40 -1.40 -7.62 10.15
N GLY A 41 -1.26 -8.55 11.10
CA GLY A 41 -2.11 -9.75 11.17
C GLY A 41 -3.60 -9.41 11.25
N ILE A 42 -3.97 -8.45 12.10
CA ILE A 42 -5.36 -7.96 12.23
C ILE A 42 -5.87 -7.39 10.91
N ILE A 43 -5.08 -6.58 10.20
CA ILE A 43 -5.44 -6.02 8.89
C ILE A 43 -5.71 -7.13 7.87
N PHE A 44 -4.86 -8.16 7.79
CA PHE A 44 -5.06 -9.27 6.88
C PHE A 44 -6.31 -10.09 7.20
N VAL A 45 -6.57 -10.38 8.47
CA VAL A 45 -7.78 -11.09 8.91
C VAL A 45 -9.02 -10.29 8.57
N MET A 46 -9.06 -8.99 8.89
CA MET A 46 -10.19 -8.13 8.53
C MET A 46 -10.37 -8.03 7.01
N ALA A 47 -9.28 -7.89 6.25
CA ALA A 47 -9.34 -7.86 4.79
C ALA A 47 -9.85 -9.19 4.19
N PHE A 48 -9.53 -10.33 4.81
CA PHE A 48 -10.08 -11.61 4.38
C PHE A 48 -11.59 -11.68 4.67
N LEU A 49 -11.99 -11.42 5.92
CA LEU A 49 -13.39 -11.47 6.37
C LEU A 49 -14.31 -10.58 5.52
N ASN A 50 -13.87 -9.36 5.19
CA ASN A 50 -14.64 -8.45 4.34
C ASN A 50 -14.90 -9.00 2.94
N HIS A 51 -14.05 -9.87 2.41
CA HIS A 51 -14.22 -10.45 1.08
C HIS A 51 -14.88 -11.84 1.11
N VAL A 52 -15.04 -12.48 2.27
CA VAL A 52 -15.61 -13.84 2.41
C VAL A 52 -16.96 -13.97 1.70
N TYR A 53 -17.87 -13.01 1.88
CA TYR A 53 -19.17 -13.00 1.21
C TYR A 53 -19.04 -13.13 -0.32
N ARG A 54 -18.07 -12.45 -0.91
CA ARG A 54 -17.83 -12.45 -2.36
C ARG A 54 -17.21 -13.76 -2.84
N PHE A 55 -16.37 -14.40 -2.02
CA PHE A 55 -15.82 -15.73 -2.32
C PHE A 55 -16.89 -16.82 -2.29
N ILE A 56 -17.85 -16.73 -1.37
CA ILE A 56 -18.94 -17.71 -1.27
C ILE A 56 -19.94 -17.53 -2.44
N LYS A 57 -20.19 -16.29 -2.87
CA LYS A 57 -21.19 -15.98 -3.91
C LYS A 57 -20.75 -16.39 -5.33
N PHE A 58 -19.47 -16.25 -5.64
CA PHE A 58 -18.97 -16.34 -7.02
C PHE A 58 -17.98 -17.49 -7.19
N ASP A 59 -18.19 -18.27 -8.25
CA ASP A 59 -17.23 -19.27 -8.72
C ASP A 59 -16.73 -18.96 -10.13
N TYR A 60 -15.61 -19.57 -10.47
CA TYR A 60 -14.95 -19.43 -11.77
C TYR A 60 -15.09 -20.74 -12.52
N VAL A 61 -15.92 -20.73 -13.57
CA VAL A 61 -16.18 -21.90 -14.40
C VAL A 61 -15.46 -21.73 -15.73
N ALA A 62 -14.80 -22.79 -16.20
CA ALA A 62 -14.21 -22.84 -17.53
C ALA A 62 -15.32 -22.98 -18.57
N VAL A 63 -15.36 -22.05 -19.52
CA VAL A 63 -16.37 -22.01 -20.59
C VAL A 63 -15.64 -21.94 -21.93
N GLU A 64 -16.09 -22.73 -22.90
CA GLU A 64 -15.58 -22.64 -24.27
C GLU A 64 -16.19 -21.42 -24.96
N LEU A 65 -15.33 -20.47 -25.35
CA LEU A 65 -15.71 -19.26 -26.06
C LEU A 65 -15.16 -19.30 -27.49
N PRO A 66 -15.87 -18.75 -28.48
CA PRO A 66 -15.33 -18.61 -29.83
C PRO A 66 -14.10 -17.69 -29.81
N SER A 67 -13.04 -18.08 -30.53
CA SER A 67 -11.82 -17.27 -30.61
C SER A 67 -12.08 -15.97 -31.36
N ALA A 68 -11.57 -14.86 -30.82
CA ALA A 68 -11.60 -13.55 -31.47
C ALA A 68 -10.71 -13.48 -32.73
N VAL A 69 -9.81 -14.45 -32.91
CA VAL A 69 -8.86 -14.51 -34.03
C VAL A 69 -9.33 -15.49 -35.11
N ASP A 70 -9.92 -16.62 -34.72
CA ASP A 70 -10.38 -17.68 -35.61
C ASP A 70 -11.79 -18.14 -35.21
N ALA A 71 -12.83 -17.74 -35.95
CA ALA A 71 -14.22 -18.08 -35.62
C ALA A 71 -14.51 -19.60 -35.56
N ASN A 72 -13.65 -20.42 -36.16
CA ASN A 72 -13.77 -21.88 -36.18
C ASN A 72 -13.05 -22.59 -35.02
N LYS A 73 -12.39 -21.86 -34.12
CA LYS A 73 -11.70 -22.41 -32.95
C LYS A 73 -12.37 -21.92 -31.68
N THR A 74 -12.62 -22.84 -30.75
CA THR A 74 -12.99 -22.49 -29.38
C THR A 74 -11.73 -22.30 -28.54
N VAL A 75 -11.80 -21.39 -27.59
CA VAL A 75 -10.78 -21.13 -26.58
C VAL A 75 -11.44 -21.32 -25.22
N VAL A 76 -10.75 -22.04 -24.34
CA VAL A 76 -11.22 -22.18 -22.95
C VAL A 76 -10.98 -20.84 -22.24
N GLY A 77 -12.07 -20.13 -21.98
CA GLY A 77 -12.07 -18.94 -21.13
C GLY A 77 -12.58 -19.26 -19.73
N CYS A 78 -12.48 -18.28 -18.85
CA CYS A 78 -12.95 -18.39 -17.48
C CYS A 78 -13.98 -17.30 -17.22
N VAL A 79 -15.21 -17.70 -16.87
CA VAL A 79 -16.31 -16.78 -16.60
C VAL A 79 -16.67 -16.87 -15.12
N ARG A 80 -16.93 -15.70 -14.52
CA ARG A 80 -17.44 -15.62 -13.15
C ARG A 80 -18.95 -15.92 -13.18
N VAL A 81 -19.36 -16.98 -12.49
CA VAL A 81 -20.77 -17.38 -12.37
C VAL A 81 -21.20 -17.21 -10.91
N SER A 82 -22.42 -16.71 -10.69
CA SER A 82 -23.04 -16.66 -9.36
C SER A 82 -23.80 -17.95 -9.10
N HIS A 83 -23.55 -18.59 -7.94
CA HIS A 83 -24.27 -19.81 -7.52
C HIS A 83 -25.73 -19.56 -7.12
N VAL A 84 -26.07 -18.30 -6.88
CA VAL A 84 -27.35 -17.92 -6.31
C VAL A 84 -28.18 -17.22 -7.36
N GLN A 85 -29.40 -17.71 -7.56
CA GLN A 85 -30.37 -17.11 -8.48
C GLN A 85 -30.73 -15.70 -8.03
N ASP A 86 -30.82 -14.77 -8.97
CA ASP A 86 -31.09 -13.36 -8.69
C ASP A 86 -32.50 -13.17 -8.14
N ASN A 87 -32.62 -13.13 -6.82
CA ASN A 87 -33.82 -12.71 -6.09
C ASN A 87 -33.69 -11.24 -5.66
N GLU A 88 -34.80 -10.54 -5.47
CA GLU A 88 -34.82 -9.13 -5.02
C GLU A 88 -34.01 -8.91 -3.72
N THR A 89 -34.12 -9.83 -2.76
CA THR A 89 -33.35 -9.78 -1.50
C THR A 89 -31.84 -9.83 -1.71
N LEU A 90 -31.37 -10.60 -2.70
CA LEU A 90 -29.94 -10.76 -2.98
C LEU A 90 -29.37 -9.56 -3.72
N GLN A 91 -30.18 -8.88 -4.54
CA GLN A 91 -29.81 -7.62 -5.17
C GLN A 91 -29.66 -6.50 -4.13
N ILE A 92 -30.59 -6.43 -3.15
CA ILE A 92 -30.48 -5.48 -2.03
C ILE A 92 -29.22 -5.77 -1.21
N LEU A 93 -28.96 -7.04 -0.88
CA LEU A 93 -27.76 -7.43 -0.14
C LEU A 93 -26.47 -7.08 -0.91
N GLU A 94 -26.45 -7.28 -2.22
CA GLU A 94 -25.33 -6.90 -3.08
C GLU A 94 -25.11 -5.38 -3.10
N ASN A 95 -26.18 -4.59 -3.22
CA ASN A 95 -26.08 -3.14 -3.19
C ASN A 95 -25.55 -2.64 -1.84
N VAL A 96 -26.05 -3.18 -0.74
CA VAL A 96 -25.57 -2.85 0.63
C VAL A 96 -24.10 -3.25 0.78
N TYR A 97 -23.72 -4.45 0.33
CA TYR A 97 -22.34 -4.91 0.38
C TYR A 97 -21.42 -4.04 -0.49
N ASN A 98 -21.80 -3.72 -1.72
CA ASN A 98 -21.01 -2.87 -2.63
C ASN A 98 -20.89 -1.44 -2.10
N PHE A 99 -21.93 -0.91 -1.47
CA PHE A 99 -21.89 0.38 -0.80
C PHE A 99 -20.96 0.36 0.42
N HIS A 100 -21.12 -0.64 1.30
CA HIS A 100 -20.24 -0.85 2.46
C HIS A 100 -18.78 -0.96 2.03
N TYR A 101 -18.51 -1.76 1.00
CA TYR A 101 -17.19 -1.96 0.43
C TYR A 101 -16.63 -0.63 -0.10
N SER A 102 -17.39 0.07 -0.95
CA SER A 102 -16.97 1.36 -1.50
C SER A 102 -16.59 2.33 -0.39
N VAL A 103 -17.46 2.54 0.61
CA VAL A 103 -17.22 3.52 1.66
C VAL A 103 -16.10 3.09 2.62
N ASN A 104 -16.22 1.92 3.23
CA ASN A 104 -15.34 1.52 4.33
C ASN A 104 -13.97 1.06 3.85
N ILE A 105 -13.90 0.44 2.68
CA ILE A 105 -12.65 -0.15 2.18
C ILE A 105 -11.89 0.83 1.29
N GLN A 106 -12.56 1.72 0.55
CA GLN A 106 -11.90 2.68 -0.33
C GLN A 106 -11.87 4.10 0.26
N PHE A 107 -13.01 4.66 0.67
CA PHE A 107 -13.07 6.10 1.03
C PHE A 107 -12.51 6.40 2.41
N ILE A 108 -12.86 5.62 3.45
CA ILE A 108 -12.33 5.83 4.80
C ILE A 108 -10.80 5.86 4.82
N PRO A 109 -10.07 4.86 4.31
CA PRO A 109 -8.61 4.91 4.32
C PRO A 109 -8.05 6.07 3.49
N CYS A 110 -8.68 6.42 2.35
CA CYS A 110 -8.28 7.58 1.56
C CYS A 110 -8.43 8.91 2.33
N VAL A 111 -9.54 9.11 3.05
CA VAL A 111 -9.76 10.31 3.87
C VAL A 111 -8.76 10.37 5.03
N VAL A 112 -8.55 9.26 5.73
CA VAL A 112 -7.57 9.18 6.82
C VAL A 112 -6.16 9.49 6.28
N LEU A 113 -5.77 8.90 5.15
CA LEU A 113 -4.50 9.16 4.50
C LEU A 113 -4.35 10.62 4.09
N LEU A 114 -5.40 11.22 3.51
CA LEU A 114 -5.38 12.63 3.13
C LEU A 114 -5.16 13.54 4.35
N VAL A 115 -5.93 13.32 5.43
CA VAL A 115 -5.79 14.09 6.68
C VAL A 115 -4.39 13.92 7.26
N VAL A 116 -3.92 12.68 7.41
CA VAL A 116 -2.58 12.37 7.92
C VAL A 116 -1.49 13.02 7.06
N ASN A 117 -1.63 12.98 5.73
CA ASN A 117 -0.67 13.57 4.80
C ASN A 117 -0.62 15.10 4.93
N VAL A 118 -1.78 15.76 5.02
CA VAL A 118 -1.86 17.22 5.27
C VAL A 118 -1.23 17.58 6.60
N LEU A 119 -1.53 16.84 7.67
CA LEU A 119 -0.93 17.06 8.99
C LEU A 119 0.59 16.86 8.97
N LEU A 120 1.08 15.79 8.35
CA LEU A 120 2.51 15.52 8.17
C LEU A 120 3.22 16.66 7.42
N ILE A 121 2.64 17.15 6.33
CA ILE A 121 3.19 18.27 5.56
C ILE A 121 3.24 19.53 6.42
N ARG A 122 2.17 19.84 7.17
CA ARG A 122 2.12 21.00 8.07
C ARG A 122 3.18 20.92 9.16
N THR A 123 3.25 19.82 9.90
CA THR A 123 4.24 19.62 10.96
C THR A 123 5.66 19.70 10.42
N LYS A 124 5.93 19.08 9.26
CA LYS A 124 7.24 19.14 8.63
C LYS A 124 7.62 20.57 8.21
N ARG A 125 6.71 21.30 7.57
CA ARG A 125 6.94 22.71 7.19
C ARG A 125 7.20 23.58 8.42
N GLN A 126 6.48 23.35 9.51
CA GLN A 126 6.68 24.06 10.77
C GLN A 126 8.04 23.73 11.40
N ALA A 127 8.46 22.47 11.39
CA ALA A 127 9.76 22.05 11.89
C ALA A 127 10.92 22.67 11.07
N GLU A 128 10.80 22.70 9.73
CA GLU A 128 11.82 23.35 8.89
C GLU A 128 11.90 24.87 9.13
N LYS A 129 10.77 25.57 9.33
CA LYS A 129 10.78 27.00 9.68
C LYS A 129 11.52 27.27 11.00
N ARG A 130 11.15 26.56 12.08
CA ARG A 130 11.84 26.65 13.38
C ARG A 130 13.32 26.32 13.26
N ARG A 131 13.67 25.37 12.39
CA ARG A 131 15.04 24.98 12.13
C ARG A 131 15.84 26.06 11.39
N VAL A 132 15.26 26.76 10.42
CA VAL A 132 15.93 27.89 9.76
C VAL A 132 16.25 29.00 10.77
N GLU A 133 15.38 29.22 11.75
CA GLU A 133 15.60 30.16 12.85
C GLU A 133 16.75 29.70 13.77
N LEU A 134 16.82 28.42 14.14
CA LEU A 134 17.84 27.85 15.04
C LEU A 134 19.20 27.57 14.37
N LEU A 135 19.22 27.22 13.08
CA LEU A 135 20.45 26.93 12.31
C LEU A 135 21.32 28.16 12.04
N ARG A 136 20.85 29.37 12.38
CA ARG A 136 21.74 30.53 12.51
C ARG A 136 22.84 30.29 13.56
N GLN A 137 22.70 29.34 14.48
CA GLN A 137 23.60 29.14 15.62
C GLN A 137 24.44 27.83 15.64
N ASN A 138 24.07 26.72 15.00
CA ASN A 138 24.87 25.48 15.10
C ASN A 138 24.72 24.52 13.90
N ARG A 139 25.81 24.23 13.16
CA ARG A 139 25.68 23.94 11.72
C ARG A 139 25.84 22.48 11.24
N ARG A 140 26.49 21.55 11.96
CA ARG A 140 27.00 20.33 11.27
C ARG A 140 26.57 18.95 11.79
N ARG A 141 26.47 18.71 13.10
CA ARG A 141 26.24 17.33 13.62
C ARG A 141 24.75 16.92 13.62
N GLU A 142 23.86 17.84 14.00
CA GLU A 142 22.40 17.60 14.05
C GLU A 142 21.77 17.42 12.65
N SER A 143 22.39 18.04 11.62
CA SER A 143 21.91 18.03 10.23
C SER A 143 21.93 16.65 9.57
N ARG A 144 22.84 15.74 9.94
CA ARG A 144 23.01 14.44 9.26
C ARG A 144 21.99 13.40 9.71
N MET A 145 21.80 13.24 11.03
CA MET A 145 20.88 12.26 11.63
C MET A 145 19.42 12.64 11.40
N MET A 146 19.10 13.95 11.42
CA MET A 146 17.74 14.45 11.16
C MET A 146 17.35 14.38 9.67
N ARG A 147 18.31 14.56 8.74
CA ARG A 147 18.07 14.40 7.29
C ARG A 147 17.61 12.99 6.93
N GLU A 148 18.04 11.97 7.66
CA GLU A 148 17.61 10.58 7.43
C GLU A 148 16.14 10.35 7.83
N SER A 149 15.71 10.92 8.96
CA SER A 149 14.31 10.90 9.40
C SER A 149 13.40 11.71 8.46
N THR A 150 13.84 12.90 8.06
CA THR A 150 13.12 13.79 7.13
C THR A 150 12.98 13.18 5.74
N SER A 151 14.00 12.45 5.26
CA SER A 151 13.98 11.76 3.97
C SER A 151 12.98 10.60 3.95
N SER A 152 12.94 9.80 5.02
CA SER A 152 12.00 8.67 5.12
C SER A 152 10.54 9.13 5.21
N THR A 153 10.29 10.25 5.91
CA THR A 153 8.95 10.86 6.00
C THR A 153 8.53 11.51 4.68
N LEU A 154 9.46 12.17 3.98
CA LEU A 154 9.20 12.74 2.64
C LEU A 154 8.76 11.65 1.66
N MET A 155 9.49 10.55 1.65
CA MET A 155 9.18 9.41 0.79
C MET A 155 7.76 8.88 1.05
N LEU A 156 7.37 8.71 2.31
CA LEU A 156 6.00 8.31 2.66
C LEU A 156 4.96 9.30 2.15
N VAL A 157 5.16 10.61 2.37
CA VAL A 157 4.27 11.67 1.87
C VAL A 157 4.09 11.57 0.35
N ILE A 158 5.17 11.34 -0.40
CA ILE A 158 5.12 11.17 -1.86
C ILE A 158 4.34 9.91 -2.23
N VAL A 159 4.66 8.76 -1.62
CA VAL A 159 3.98 7.48 -1.90
C VAL A 159 2.48 7.59 -1.59
N VAL A 160 2.11 8.17 -0.46
CA VAL A 160 0.71 8.37 -0.06
C VAL A 160 -0.02 9.32 -1.01
N SER A 161 0.62 10.43 -1.41
CA SER A 161 0.02 11.39 -2.35
C SER A 161 -0.23 10.76 -3.72
N LEU A 162 0.75 10.00 -4.22
CA LEU A 162 0.66 9.27 -5.48
C LEU A 162 -0.45 8.21 -5.42
N PHE A 163 -0.50 7.46 -4.32
CA PHE A 163 -1.56 6.48 -4.08
C PHE A 163 -2.94 7.13 -4.16
N LEU A 164 -3.16 8.25 -3.46
CA LEU A 164 -4.44 8.98 -3.49
C LEU A 164 -4.81 9.44 -4.91
N VAL A 165 -3.87 10.00 -5.67
CA VAL A 165 -4.14 10.50 -7.04
C VAL A 165 -4.53 9.36 -7.99
N LEU A 166 -3.91 8.18 -7.85
CA LEU A 166 -4.18 7.04 -8.71
C LEU A 166 -5.46 6.27 -8.31
N GLU A 167 -5.86 6.33 -7.04
CA GLU A 167 -6.96 5.52 -6.48
C GLU A 167 -8.28 6.27 -6.32
N ILE A 168 -8.25 7.61 -6.19
CA ILE A 168 -9.46 8.43 -6.11
C ILE A 168 -10.33 8.34 -7.38
N PRO A 169 -9.79 8.42 -8.61
CA PRO A 169 -10.62 8.43 -9.82
C PRO A 169 -11.42 7.13 -9.96
N ILE A 170 -10.77 5.99 -9.75
CA ILE A 170 -11.44 4.69 -9.76
C ILE A 170 -12.42 4.57 -8.59
N GLY A 171 -12.05 4.98 -7.38
CA GLY A 171 -12.93 4.96 -6.21
C GLY A 171 -14.21 5.78 -6.40
N LEU A 172 -14.10 6.97 -7.00
CA LEU A 172 -15.23 7.83 -7.30
C LEU A 172 -16.15 7.21 -8.36
N SER A 173 -15.58 6.59 -9.40
CA SER A 173 -16.38 5.88 -10.41
C SER A 173 -17.17 4.70 -9.82
N GLN A 174 -16.59 3.98 -8.84
CA GLN A 174 -17.24 2.84 -8.16
C GLN A 174 -18.33 3.31 -7.19
N LEU A 175 -18.10 4.43 -6.48
CA LEU A 175 -19.10 5.03 -5.61
C LEU A 175 -20.30 5.52 -6.40
N PHE A 176 -20.06 6.26 -7.49
CA PHE A 176 -21.12 6.74 -8.37
C PHE A 176 -21.99 5.59 -8.85
N ARG A 177 -21.37 4.51 -9.31
CA ARG A 177 -22.06 3.31 -9.75
C ARG A 177 -22.86 2.63 -8.63
N SER A 178 -22.28 2.51 -7.44
CA SER A 178 -22.94 1.90 -6.27
C SER A 178 -24.19 2.67 -5.83
N VAL A 179 -24.18 3.99 -5.99
CA VAL A 179 -25.33 4.86 -5.66
C VAL A 179 -26.35 4.87 -6.78
N SER A 180 -25.94 4.91 -8.04
CA SER A 180 -26.85 5.05 -9.19
C SER A 180 -27.63 3.78 -9.54
N TYR A 181 -27.08 2.59 -9.30
CA TYR A 181 -27.75 1.32 -9.64
C TYR A 181 -29.09 1.08 -8.92
N PRO A 182 -29.23 1.32 -7.60
CA PRO A 182 -30.52 1.24 -6.93
C PRO A 182 -31.61 2.15 -7.51
N PHE A 183 -31.26 3.23 -8.21
CA PHE A 183 -32.21 4.20 -8.78
C PHE A 183 -32.55 3.94 -10.25
N GLY A 184 -32.19 2.78 -10.80
CA GLY A 184 -32.58 2.39 -12.16
C GLY A 184 -31.77 3.04 -13.28
N PHE A 185 -30.62 3.67 -12.97
CA PHE A 185 -29.67 4.06 -14.02
C PHE A 185 -29.12 2.80 -14.70
N THR A 186 -29.30 2.71 -16.02
CA THR A 186 -29.03 1.51 -16.81
C THR A 186 -27.59 1.03 -16.66
N ARG A 187 -27.42 -0.30 -16.72
CA ARG A 187 -26.14 -1.02 -16.77
C ARG A 187 -25.51 -0.93 -18.17
N GLU A 188 -25.68 0.20 -18.86
CA GLU A 188 -25.24 0.34 -20.26
C GLU A 188 -23.89 1.04 -20.37
N ASN A 189 -23.04 0.35 -21.14
CA ASN A 189 -21.66 0.61 -21.47
C ASN A 189 -20.70 0.83 -20.30
N THR A 190 -19.78 -0.12 -20.16
CA THR A 190 -18.43 0.12 -19.67
C THR A 190 -17.85 1.30 -20.45
N SER A 191 -18.11 2.51 -20.00
CA SER A 191 -17.70 3.72 -20.71
C SER A 191 -16.18 3.70 -20.82
N GLY A 192 -15.65 4.20 -21.94
CA GLY A 192 -14.19 4.34 -22.10
C GLY A 192 -13.55 5.07 -20.90
N ALA A 193 -14.30 5.94 -20.22
CA ALA A 193 -13.91 6.58 -18.98
C ALA A 193 -13.65 5.59 -17.82
N VAL A 194 -14.46 4.56 -17.64
CA VAL A 194 -14.23 3.52 -16.62
C VAL A 194 -12.98 2.73 -16.94
N VAL A 195 -12.77 2.34 -18.20
CA VAL A 195 -11.54 1.65 -18.63
C VAL A 195 -10.31 2.55 -18.39
N PHE A 196 -10.43 3.83 -18.73
CA PHE A 196 -9.37 4.82 -18.50
C PHE A 196 -9.01 4.95 -17.02
N PHE A 197 -9.99 5.05 -16.10
CA PHE A 197 -9.70 5.10 -14.66
C PHE A 197 -9.13 3.79 -14.11
N HIS A 198 -9.45 2.64 -14.71
CA HIS A 198 -8.77 1.39 -14.35
C HIS A 198 -7.28 1.41 -14.72
N LEU A 199 -6.86 2.14 -15.76
CA LEU A 199 -5.43 2.28 -16.08
C LEU A 199 -4.67 2.96 -14.94
N PHE A 200 -5.25 3.97 -14.29
CA PHE A 200 -4.64 4.64 -13.14
C PHE A 200 -4.39 3.66 -11.98
N PHE A 201 -5.34 2.76 -11.74
CA PHE A 201 -5.19 1.69 -10.75
C PHE A 201 -4.02 0.76 -11.10
N PHE A 202 -3.89 0.34 -12.37
CA PHE A 202 -2.76 -0.50 -12.79
C PHE A 202 -1.41 0.20 -12.69
N LEU A 203 -1.38 1.53 -12.86
CA LEU A 203 -0.16 2.34 -12.70
C LEU A 203 0.27 2.51 -11.24
N ASN A 204 -0.57 2.18 -10.26
CA ASN A 204 -0.26 2.36 -8.84
C ASN A 204 1.03 1.65 -8.41
N ASN A 205 1.13 0.34 -8.68
CA ASN A 205 2.31 -0.45 -8.33
C ASN A 205 3.62 0.01 -9.01
N PRO A 206 3.69 0.21 -10.33
CA PRO A 206 4.93 0.65 -10.97
C PRO A 206 5.35 2.05 -10.53
N CYS A 207 4.40 2.99 -10.35
CA CYS A 207 4.74 4.33 -9.85
C CYS A 207 5.28 4.27 -8.41
N ILE A 208 4.67 3.46 -7.54
CA ILE A 208 5.19 3.22 -6.19
C ILE A 208 6.62 2.69 -6.27
N PHE A 209 6.87 1.64 -7.06
CA PHE A 209 8.21 1.06 -7.23
C PHE A 209 9.25 2.10 -7.65
N VAL A 210 8.94 2.95 -8.64
CA VAL A 210 9.83 4.03 -9.10
C VAL A 210 10.16 5.01 -7.97
N VAL A 211 9.18 5.36 -7.12
CA VAL A 211 9.43 6.22 -5.95
C VAL A 211 10.35 5.53 -4.95
N TYR A 212 10.17 4.24 -4.67
CA TYR A 212 11.08 3.48 -3.81
C TYR A 212 12.51 3.43 -4.39
N CYS A 213 12.65 3.18 -5.70
CA CYS A 213 13.93 3.18 -6.40
C CYS A 213 14.65 4.53 -6.37
N THR A 214 13.93 5.65 -6.44
CA THR A 214 14.55 6.98 -6.49
C THR A 214 14.84 7.55 -5.11
N MET A 215 13.92 7.38 -4.16
CA MET A 215 13.93 8.09 -2.87
C MET A 215 14.49 7.24 -1.72
N SER A 216 14.32 5.91 -1.74
CA SER A 216 14.79 5.05 -0.65
C SER A 216 16.24 4.64 -0.86
N LYS A 217 17.16 5.22 -0.06
CA LYS A 217 18.57 4.80 -0.06
C LYS A 217 18.74 3.34 0.36
N LYS A 218 17.96 2.89 1.35
CA LYS A 218 18.00 1.50 1.85
C LYS A 218 17.57 0.52 0.75
N PHE A 219 16.46 0.81 0.06
CA PHE A 219 16.00 0.00 -1.06
C PHE A 219 17.02 -0.05 -2.20
N ARG A 220 17.57 1.10 -2.60
CA ARG A 220 18.63 1.17 -3.62
C ARG A 220 19.87 0.36 -3.25
N ASN A 221 20.31 0.40 -2.00
CA ASN A 221 21.48 -0.34 -1.57
C ASN A 221 21.22 -1.85 -1.63
N THR A 222 20.07 -2.31 -1.14
CA THR A 222 19.67 -3.72 -1.26
C THR A 222 19.52 -4.15 -2.72
N LEU A 223 18.85 -3.36 -3.56
CA LEU A 223 18.70 -3.65 -4.98
C LEU A 223 20.05 -3.73 -5.70
N LYS A 224 20.98 -2.83 -5.37
CA LYS A 224 22.36 -2.89 -5.86
C LYS A 224 23.03 -4.19 -5.43
N HIS A 225 22.97 -4.55 -4.14
CA HIS A 225 23.53 -5.81 -3.65
C HIS A 225 22.93 -7.06 -4.32
N LEU A 226 21.64 -7.04 -4.66
CA LEU A 226 20.97 -8.14 -5.35
C LEU A 226 21.31 -8.19 -6.85
N LEU A 227 21.57 -7.04 -7.49
CA LEU A 227 21.85 -6.94 -8.92
C LEU A 227 23.35 -6.98 -9.26
N THR A 228 24.24 -6.64 -8.33
CA THR A 228 25.65 -6.99 -8.48
C THR A 228 25.81 -8.47 -8.14
N PRO A 229 26.29 -9.31 -9.08
CA PRO A 229 26.63 -10.67 -8.75
C PRO A 229 27.61 -10.65 -7.58
N SER A 230 27.29 -11.42 -6.54
CA SER A 230 28.14 -11.55 -5.37
C SER A 230 29.47 -12.16 -5.82
N CYS A 231 30.45 -11.32 -6.10
CA CYS A 231 31.83 -11.76 -6.10
C CYS A 231 32.14 -12.04 -4.63
N HIS A 232 32.14 -13.32 -4.27
CA HIS A 232 32.48 -13.83 -2.94
C HIS A 232 33.96 -13.56 -2.64
N ARG A 233 34.35 -12.28 -2.49
CA ARG A 233 35.63 -11.91 -1.90
C ARG A 233 35.62 -10.46 -1.42
N CYS A 234 35.71 -10.34 -0.09
CA CYS A 234 36.15 -9.17 0.68
C CYS A 234 35.28 -7.90 0.64
N THR A 235 34.53 -7.67 1.72
CA THR A 235 34.62 -6.38 2.45
C THR A 235 34.06 -6.51 3.86
N ARG A 236 34.88 -6.12 4.83
CA ARG A 236 34.66 -6.15 6.28
C ARG A 236 33.39 -5.37 6.70
N PRO A 237 32.68 -5.76 7.76
CA PRO A 237 31.76 -4.85 8.44
C PRO A 237 32.57 -3.75 9.13
N ALA A 238 32.18 -2.49 8.91
CA ALA A 238 32.71 -1.35 9.63
C ALA A 238 32.24 -1.44 11.10
N THR A 239 33.16 -1.77 12.00
CA THR A 239 33.01 -1.67 13.45
C THR A 239 33.30 -0.22 13.88
N GLU A 240 32.31 0.46 14.45
CA GLU A 240 32.53 1.55 15.40
C GLU A 240 32.19 1.03 16.81
N ASP A 241 33.16 1.18 17.70
CA ASP A 241 33.12 1.20 19.17
C ASP A 241 32.87 -0.11 19.95
N GLY A 242 33.98 -0.81 20.22
CA GLY A 242 34.48 -1.01 21.59
C GLY A 242 33.59 -1.73 22.61
N HIS A 243 33.35 -3.03 22.44
CA HIS A 243 33.32 -3.97 23.56
C HIS A 243 33.55 -5.41 23.08
N ASN A 244 34.44 -6.11 23.77
CA ASN A 244 34.86 -7.49 23.50
C ASN A 244 33.65 -8.44 23.39
N VAL A 245 33.51 -9.11 22.25
CA VAL A 245 32.80 -10.39 22.16
C VAL A 245 33.67 -11.31 21.34
N GLU A 246 34.21 -12.31 22.02
CA GLU A 246 34.91 -13.47 21.47
C GLU A 246 34.04 -14.13 20.39
N VAL A 247 34.54 -14.15 19.16
CA VAL A 247 33.93 -14.88 18.05
C VAL A 247 34.42 -16.31 18.13
N ILE A 248 33.57 -17.22 18.61
CA ILE A 248 33.81 -18.66 18.48
C ILE A 248 33.68 -19.01 17.00
N GLN A 249 34.83 -19.18 16.35
CA GLN A 249 34.97 -19.86 15.06
C GLN A 249 34.54 -21.32 15.24
N LEU A 250 33.39 -21.69 14.69
CA LEU A 250 33.09 -23.09 14.39
C LEU A 250 33.76 -23.42 13.05
N ASP A 251 34.95 -24.00 13.17
CA ASP A 251 35.65 -24.67 12.07
C ASP A 251 34.80 -25.81 11.53
N ILE A 252 34.62 -25.81 10.22
CA ILE A 252 34.14 -26.96 9.44
C ILE A 252 35.38 -27.83 9.19
N ALA A 253 35.46 -28.98 9.86
CA ALA A 253 36.35 -30.07 9.46
C ALA A 253 35.81 -31.44 9.91
N GLY A 254 35.56 -32.31 8.93
CA GLY A 254 35.76 -33.76 9.02
C GLY A 254 34.68 -34.60 9.71
N HIS A 255 33.81 -35.24 8.93
CA HIS A 255 33.87 -36.69 8.69
C HIS A 255 32.97 -37.12 7.54
#